data_AF-A0A0N9W063-F1
#
_entry.id   AF-A0A0N9W063-F1
#
_cell.length_a   1.000
_cell.length_b   1.000
_cell.length_c   1.000
_cell.angle_alpha   90.00
_cell.angle_beta   90.00
_cell.angle_gamma   90.00
#
_symmetry.space_group_name_H-M   'P 1'
#
loop_
_entity.id
_entity.type
_entity.pdbx_description
1 polymer ?
#
loop_
_entity_poly.entity_id
_entity_poly.type
_entity_poly.pdbx_seq_one_letter_code
_entity_poly.pdbx_strand_id
1 'polypeptide(L)'
;MGIVLALIFKCALGAIAVLIIAILSKSKAFYIAGLVPLFPTFALIAHVIVSKEQGAEALKQTALFGLWAIIPYFIYLFMVYILATRMSMWSCLSLATFGWIIAAAGLIYGWNKFYL
;
A
#
# COMPACT_ATOMS: atom_id res chain seq x y z
N MET A 1 25.66 5.53 -15.86
CA MET A 1 25.45 4.06 -15.73
C MET A 1 24.67 3.68 -14.47
N GLY A 2 25.05 4.15 -13.26
CA GLY A 2 24.45 3.69 -11.99
C GLY A 2 22.94 3.94 -11.78
N ILE A 3 22.43 5.12 -12.15
CA ILE A 3 21.00 5.44 -11.99
C ILE A 3 20.11 4.56 -12.88
N VAL A 4 20.52 4.35 -14.13
CA VAL A 4 19.78 3.53 -15.10
C VAL A 4 19.68 2.08 -14.62
N LEU A 5 20.79 1.52 -14.11
CA LEU A 5 20.79 0.15 -13.56
C LEU A 5 19.86 0.02 -12.33
N ALA A 6 19.84 1.04 -11.45
CA ALA A 6 18.94 1.07 -10.30
C ALA A 6 17.46 1.13 -10.71
N LEU A 7 17.13 1.90 -11.76
CA LEU A 7 15.77 1.96 -12.31
C LEU A 7 15.36 0.62 -12.94
N ILE A 8 16.23 0.00 -13.73
CA ILE A 8 15.98 -1.33 -14.33
C ILE A 8 15.67 -2.36 -13.24
N PHE A 9 16.44 -2.37 -12.14
CA PHE A 9 16.22 -3.29 -11.03
C PHE A 9 14.87 -3.09 -10.35
N LYS A 10 14.47 -1.83 -10.08
CA LYS A 10 13.17 -1.51 -9.49
C LYS A 10 12.01 -1.93 -10.40
N CYS A 11 12.14 -1.70 -11.71
CA CYS A 11 11.15 -2.15 -12.70
C CYS A 11 11.05 -3.67 -12.74
N ALA A 12 12.18 -4.39 -12.70
CA ALA A 12 12.21 -5.85 -12.67
C ALA A 12 11.50 -6.41 -11.44
N LEU A 13 11.71 -5.82 -10.25
CA LEU A 13 10.99 -6.21 -9.03
C LEU A 13 9.47 -6.03 -9.19
N GLY A 14 9.02 -4.93 -9.77
CA GLY A 14 7.61 -4.70 -10.07
C GLY A 14 7.05 -5.77 -11.03
N ALA A 15 7.77 -6.07 -12.10
CA ALA A 15 7.38 -7.10 -13.06
C ALA A 15 7.29 -8.50 -12.41
N ILE A 16 8.26 -8.86 -11.57
CA ILE A 16 8.25 -10.12 -10.81
C ILE A 16 7.03 -10.17 -9.88
N ALA A 17 6.73 -9.10 -9.14
CA ALA A 17 5.56 -9.05 -8.27
C ALA A 17 4.26 -9.25 -9.06
N VAL A 18 4.11 -8.59 -10.20
CA VAL A 18 2.94 -8.76 -11.09
C VAL A 18 2.85 -10.18 -11.63
N LEU A 19 3.98 -10.79 -12.04
CA LEU A 19 4.02 -12.18 -12.49
C LEU A 19 3.57 -13.14 -11.39
N ILE A 20 4.08 -12.96 -10.17
CA ILE A 20 3.71 -13.78 -9.00
C ILE A 20 2.21 -13.63 -8.71
N ILE A 21 1.67 -12.41 -8.74
CA ILE A 21 0.23 -12.17 -8.59
C ILE A 21 -0.56 -12.91 -9.67
N ALA A 22 -0.13 -12.84 -10.93
CA ALA A 22 -0.81 -13.48 -12.06
C ALA A 22 -0.77 -15.02 -12.00
N ILE A 23 0.31 -15.61 -11.47
CA ILE A 23 0.43 -17.05 -11.26
C ILE A 23 -0.45 -17.47 -10.07
N LEU A 24 -0.33 -16.78 -8.93
CA LEU A 24 -1.07 -17.10 -7.71
C LEU A 24 -2.57 -16.95 -7.89
N SER A 25 -3.04 -15.92 -8.62
CA SER A 25 -4.46 -15.66 -8.84
C SER A 25 -5.19 -16.77 -9.60
N LYS A 26 -4.46 -17.63 -10.32
CA LYS A 26 -5.00 -18.79 -11.04
C LYS A 26 -4.93 -20.10 -10.23
N SER A 27 -4.34 -20.06 -9.03
CA SER A 27 -4.18 -21.23 -8.17
C SER A 27 -5.41 -21.45 -7.28
N LYS A 28 -5.49 -22.62 -6.62
CA LYS A 28 -6.49 -22.90 -5.57
C LYS A 28 -6.35 -21.95 -4.36
N ALA A 29 -5.20 -21.30 -4.22
CA ALA A 29 -4.90 -20.35 -3.14
C ALA A 29 -4.84 -18.91 -3.68
N PHE A 30 -5.75 -18.54 -4.60
CA PHE A 30 -5.78 -17.23 -5.26
C PHE A 30 -5.77 -16.02 -4.29
N TYR A 31 -6.30 -16.18 -3.08
CA TYR A 31 -6.29 -15.14 -2.05
C TYR A 31 -4.88 -14.72 -1.61
N ILE A 32 -3.88 -15.60 -1.75
CA ILE A 32 -2.46 -15.30 -1.47
C ILE A 32 -1.94 -14.21 -2.42
N ALA A 33 -2.51 -14.08 -3.62
CA ALA A 33 -2.18 -12.98 -4.53
C ALA A 33 -2.42 -11.60 -3.90
N GLY A 34 -3.35 -11.49 -2.94
CA GLY A 34 -3.59 -10.27 -2.15
C GLY A 34 -2.48 -9.92 -1.15
N LEU A 35 -1.65 -10.88 -0.75
CA LEU A 35 -0.51 -10.64 0.15
C LEU A 35 0.72 -10.10 -0.58
N VAL A 36 0.91 -10.46 -1.84
CA VAL A 36 2.06 -10.02 -2.65
C VAL A 36 2.22 -8.49 -2.68
N PRO A 37 1.17 -7.68 -2.94
CA PRO A 37 1.30 -6.22 -2.93
C PRO A 37 1.51 -5.63 -1.53
N LEU A 38 1.34 -6.40 -0.45
CA LEU A 38 1.65 -5.95 0.91
C LEU A 38 3.15 -5.97 1.25
N PHE A 39 3.97 -6.53 0.36
CA PHE A 39 5.42 -6.50 0.55
C PHE A 39 5.91 -5.05 0.68
N PRO A 40 6.64 -4.70 1.75
CA PRO A 40 6.80 -3.30 2.20
C PRO A 40 7.85 -2.52 1.40
N THR A 41 8.05 -2.78 0.10
CA THR A 41 9.11 -2.14 -0.70
C THR A 41 9.06 -0.61 -0.62
N PHE A 42 7.88 -0.01 -0.84
CA PHE A 42 7.73 1.44 -0.77
C PHE A 42 7.95 1.97 0.65
N ALA A 43 7.48 1.24 1.67
CA ALA A 43 7.73 1.59 3.07
C ALA A 43 9.21 1.52 3.43
N LEU A 44 9.94 0.50 2.97
CA LEU A 44 11.39 0.38 3.15
C LEU A 44 12.14 1.54 2.50
N ILE A 45 11.76 1.92 1.27
CA ILE A 45 12.35 3.09 0.59
C ILE A 45 12.09 4.36 1.42
N ALA A 46 10.85 4.59 1.85
CA ALA A 46 10.49 5.75 2.67
C ALA A 46 11.27 5.78 3.99
N HIS A 47 11.34 4.65 4.71
CA HIS A 47 12.06 4.53 5.96
C HIS A 47 13.56 4.81 5.81
N VAL A 48 14.20 4.30 4.75
CA VAL A 48 15.62 4.57 4.47
C VAL A 48 15.84 6.05 4.16
N ILE A 49 14.97 6.67 3.35
CA ILE A 49 15.07 8.09 3.01
C ILE A 49 14.88 8.95 4.26
N VAL A 50 13.79 8.76 5.00
CA VAL A 50 13.49 9.53 6.22
C VAL A 50 14.59 9.35 7.27
N SER A 51 15.08 8.13 7.48
CA SER A 51 16.17 7.88 8.44
C SER A 51 17.44 8.63 8.06
N LYS A 52 17.75 8.77 6.77
CA LYS A 52 18.95 9.48 6.29
C LYS A 52 18.77 11.00 6.32
N GLU A 53 17.58 11.50 5.99
CA GLU A 53 17.31 12.94 5.86
C GLU A 53 16.91 13.60 7.18
N GLN A 54 16.19 12.88 8.06
CA GLN A 54 15.57 13.44 9.26
C GLN A 54 15.95 12.68 10.55
N GLY A 55 16.70 11.57 10.44
CA GLY A 55 17.20 10.81 11.59
C GLY A 55 16.22 9.78 12.15
N ALA A 56 16.63 9.12 13.24
CA ALA A 56 15.94 7.95 13.79
C ALA A 56 14.58 8.27 14.44
N GLU A 57 14.41 9.45 15.04
CA GLU A 57 13.11 9.81 15.66
C GLU A 57 12.04 10.05 14.58
N ALA A 58 12.40 10.71 13.47
CA ALA A 58 11.51 10.88 12.32
C ALA A 58 11.14 9.53 11.67
N LEU A 59 12.09 8.59 11.61
CA LEU A 59 11.82 7.21 11.18
C LEU A 59 10.77 6.54 12.09
N LYS A 60 10.90 6.68 13.42
CA LYS A 60 9.95 6.12 14.39
C LYS A 60 8.55 6.72 14.22
N GLN A 61 8.46 8.03 14.03
CA GLN A 61 7.18 8.70 13.74
C GLN A 61 6.58 8.24 12.41
N THR A 62 7.40 8.06 11.37
CA THR A 62 6.97 7.53 10.07
C THR A 62 6.43 6.11 10.19
N ALA A 63 7.10 5.25 10.96
CA ALA A 63 6.64 3.90 11.24
C ALA A 63 5.32 3.91 12.02
N LEU A 64 5.18 4.78 13.02
CA LEU A 64 3.95 4.95 13.78
C LEU A 64 2.80 5.40 12.87
N PHE A 65 3.00 6.41 12.03
CA PHE A 65 2.01 6.81 11.02
C PHE A 65 1.65 5.65 10.08
N GLY A 66 2.65 4.85 9.67
CA GLY A 66 2.45 3.65 8.87
C GLY A 66 1.56 2.60 9.54
N LEU A 67 1.61 2.45 10.87
CA LEU A 67 0.68 1.60 11.61
C LEU A 67 -0.76 2.12 11.55
N TRP A 68 -0.96 3.43 11.70
CA TRP A 68 -2.29 4.04 11.54
C TRP A 68 -2.80 3.95 10.10
N ALA A 69 -1.90 3.95 9.11
CA ALA A 69 -2.24 3.80 7.69
C ALA A 69 -2.84 2.41 7.33
N ILE A 70 -2.86 1.46 8.26
CA ILE A 70 -3.65 0.22 8.13
C ILE A 70 -5.14 0.53 8.04
N ILE A 71 -5.64 1.61 8.66
CA ILE A 71 -7.06 1.95 8.70
C ILE A 71 -7.64 2.20 7.29
N PRO A 72 -7.06 3.08 6.43
CA PRO A 72 -7.50 3.21 5.05
C PRO A 72 -7.54 1.88 4.29
N TYR A 73 -6.51 1.05 4.44
CA TYR A 73 -6.45 -0.24 3.75
C TYR A 73 -7.52 -1.22 4.24
N PHE A 74 -7.79 -1.26 5.55
CA PHE A 74 -8.87 -2.02 6.13
C PHE A 74 -10.23 -1.59 5.54
N ILE A 75 -10.49 -0.29 5.46
CA ILE A 75 -11.73 0.26 4.88
C ILE A 75 -11.87 -0.17 3.42
N TYR A 76 -10.81 -0.07 2.63
CA TYR A 76 -10.80 -0.53 1.24
C TYR A 76 -11.20 -2.01 1.14
N LEU A 77 -10.51 -2.90 1.88
CA LEU A 77 -10.79 -4.33 1.83
C LEU A 77 -12.18 -4.68 2.32
N PHE A 78 -12.65 -4.02 3.39
CA PHE A 78 -13.97 -4.22 3.94
C PHE A 78 -15.06 -3.84 2.94
N MET A 79 -14.89 -2.71 2.23
CA MET A 79 -15.80 -2.32 1.15
C MET A 79 -15.77 -3.32 0.00
N VAL A 80 -14.60 -3.76 -0.46
CA VAL A 80 -14.49 -4.80 -1.50
C VAL A 80 -15.22 -6.07 -1.08
N TYR A 81 -15.01 -6.53 0.16
CA TYR A 81 -15.62 -7.74 0.70
C TYR A 81 -17.16 -7.70 0.67
N ILE A 82 -17.76 -6.56 1.03
CA ILE A 82 -19.23 -6.41 1.06
C ILE A 82 -19.81 -6.18 -0.33
N LEU A 83 -19.11 -5.43 -1.19
CA LEU A 83 -19.65 -4.93 -2.46
C LEU A 83 -19.34 -5.83 -3.66
N ALA A 84 -18.34 -6.70 -3.59
CA ALA A 84 -17.87 -7.50 -4.74
C ALA A 84 -18.96 -8.37 -5.40
N THR A 85 -19.98 -8.81 -4.65
CA THR A 85 -21.09 -9.61 -5.18
C THR A 85 -22.36 -8.80 -5.48
N ARG A 86 -22.37 -7.50 -5.14
CA ARG A 86 -23.55 -6.62 -5.24
C ARG A 86 -23.52 -5.65 -6.42
N MET A 87 -22.36 -5.47 -7.04
CA MET A 87 -22.17 -4.52 -8.13
C MET A 87 -21.08 -4.98 -9.10
N SER A 88 -20.93 -4.25 -10.21
CA SER A 88 -19.85 -4.52 -11.17
C SER A 88 -18.48 -4.38 -10.52
N MET A 89 -17.48 -5.11 -11.04
CA MET A 89 -16.08 -5.03 -10.60
C MET A 89 -15.57 -3.58 -10.56
N TRP A 90 -15.80 -2.83 -11.63
CA TRP A 90 -15.35 -1.43 -11.74
C TRP A 90 -16.02 -0.52 -10.71
N SER A 91 -17.31 -0.69 -10.46
CA SER A 91 -18.04 0.06 -9.42
C SER A 91 -17.53 -0.28 -8.01
N CYS A 92 -17.32 -1.57 -7.73
CA CYS A 92 -16.82 -2.05 -6.43
C CYS A 92 -15.45 -1.43 -6.12
N LEU A 93 -14.50 -1.56 -7.05
CA LEU A 93 -13.15 -1.04 -6.86
C LEU A 93 -13.13 0.50 -6.77
N SER A 94 -13.97 1.18 -7.56
CA SER A 94 -14.04 2.65 -7.53
C SER A 94 -14.58 3.17 -6.19
N LEU A 95 -15.67 2.59 -5.68
CA LEU A 95 -16.24 2.97 -4.38
C LEU A 95 -15.31 2.62 -3.23
N ALA A 96 -14.69 1.44 -3.23
CA ALA A 96 -13.70 1.07 -2.21
C ALA A 96 -12.50 2.03 -2.21
N THR A 97 -12.01 2.42 -3.40
CA THR A 97 -10.93 3.40 -3.54
C THR A 97 -11.34 4.77 -3.03
N PHE A 98 -12.58 5.19 -3.29
CA PHE A 98 -13.10 6.45 -2.74
C PHE A 98 -13.18 6.44 -1.21
N GLY A 99 -13.64 5.33 -0.61
CA GLY A 99 -13.63 5.14 0.84
C GLY A 99 -12.21 5.18 1.42
N TRP A 100 -11.25 4.56 0.74
CA TRP A 100 -9.83 4.65 1.09
C TRP A 100 -9.33 6.10 1.07
N ILE A 101 -9.65 6.89 0.04
CA ILE A 101 -9.22 8.29 -0.09
C ILE A 101 -9.77 9.12 1.08
N ILE A 102 -11.06 8.98 1.41
CA ILE A 102 -11.68 9.68 2.53
C ILE A 102 -10.99 9.32 3.85
N ALA A 103 -10.76 8.03 4.08
CA ALA A 103 -10.09 7.55 5.29
C ALA A 103 -8.65 8.05 5.40
N ALA A 104 -7.89 8.02 4.29
CA ALA A 104 -6.52 8.50 4.25
C ALA A 104 -6.45 10.02 4.48
N ALA A 105 -7.35 10.80 3.87
CA ALA A 105 -7.44 12.23 4.09
C ALA A 105 -7.79 12.56 5.55
N GLY A 106 -8.77 11.85 6.13
CA GLY A 106 -9.12 11.98 7.54
C GLY A 106 -7.96 11.63 8.48
N LEU A 107 -7.22 10.57 8.16
CA LEU A 107 -6.03 10.18 8.92
C LEU A 107 -4.94 11.25 8.87
N ILE A 108 -4.61 11.78 7.68
CA ILE A 108 -3.61 12.84 7.52
C ILE A 108 -4.03 14.10 8.28
N TYR A 109 -5.29 14.52 8.14
CA TYR A 109 -5.81 15.68 8.85
C TYR A 109 -5.77 15.50 10.37
N GLY A 110 -6.19 14.34 10.86
CA GLY A 110 -6.13 13.99 12.28
C GLY A 110 -4.68 13.98 12.79
N TRP A 111 -3.77 13.36 12.04
CA TRP A 111 -2.36 13.30 12.40
C TRP A 111 -1.74 14.69 12.56
N ASN A 112 -1.97 15.57 11.59
CA ASN A 112 -1.47 16.95 11.61
C ASN A 112 -2.03 17.80 12.75
N LYS A 113 -3.13 17.38 13.39
CA LYS A 113 -3.74 18.09 14.52
C LYS A 113 -3.24 17.58 15.89
N PHE A 114 -2.87 16.31 15.98
CA PHE A 114 -2.55 15.65 17.25
C PHE A 114 -1.05 15.36 17.44
N TYR A 115 -0.29 15.22 16.36
CA TYR A 115 1.14 14.85 16.39
C TYR A 115 2.08 15.91 15.80
N LEU A 116 1.54 16.90 15.07
CA LEU A 116 2.23 18.14 14.68
C LEU A 116 1.63 19.30 15.46
#